data_AF-A0A3D0PPJ9-F1
#
_entry.id   AF-A0A3D0PPJ9-F1
#
_cell.length_a   1.000
_cell.length_b   1.000
_cell.length_c   1.000
_cell.angle_alpha   90.00
_cell.angle_beta   90.00
_cell.angle_gamma   90.00
#
_symmetry.space_group_name_H-M   'P 1'
#
loop_
_entity.id
_entity.type
_entity.pdbx_description
1 polymer ?
#
loop_
_entity_poly.entity_id
_entity_poly.type
_entity_poly.pdbx_seq_one_letter_code
_entity_poly.pdbx_strand_id
1 'polypeptide(L)'
;YHTQDSSVSVDQFIPSELRTHINGEEILLTQTETDLGGSCNQINNTAVNGYGRPKLWSRDIRITAEKPVAFTLKLRIPWWVKGAPVCYVDGIETPYEKKQGYAVLTGEWKHNIIRWVLPKAVTCWPLPDEPETVAFLDGPVVLAGLVGEERMLYGDIRKPEEFIKPANERLWNYWTGDYRTFNQPVGFYLRPISQIGDETYTVYFPVRPAK
;
A
#
# COMPACT_ATOMS: atom_id res chain seq x y z
N TYR A 1 -9.30 8.76 -10.76
CA TYR A 1 -10.27 7.94 -11.51
C TYR A 1 -10.24 8.33 -12.96
N HIS A 2 -10.64 7.43 -13.86
CA HIS A 2 -10.93 7.77 -15.25
C HIS A 2 -12.17 7.01 -15.71
N THR A 3 -13.12 7.71 -16.33
CA THR A 3 -14.35 7.11 -16.85
C THR A 3 -14.26 7.04 -18.36
N GLN A 4 -14.52 5.85 -18.93
CA GLN A 4 -14.55 5.63 -20.37
C GLN A 4 -15.66 4.64 -20.70
N ASP A 5 -16.59 5.04 -21.56
CA ASP A 5 -17.77 4.27 -21.95
C ASP A 5 -18.51 3.73 -20.71
N SER A 6 -18.71 2.41 -20.62
CA SER A 6 -19.29 1.73 -19.46
C SER A 6 -18.21 1.19 -18.50
N SER A 7 -17.09 1.92 -18.33
CA SER A 7 -16.02 1.53 -17.42
C SER A 7 -15.46 2.68 -16.58
N VAL A 8 -15.06 2.36 -15.35
CA VAL A 8 -14.36 3.27 -14.43
C VAL A 8 -13.06 2.63 -14.00
N SER A 9 -11.94 3.35 -14.12
CA SER A 9 -10.66 2.94 -13.55
C SER A 9 -10.32 3.68 -12.27
N VAL A 10 -9.76 2.93 -11.32
CA VAL A 10 -9.16 3.42 -10.08
C VAL A 10 -7.65 3.22 -10.16
N ASP A 11 -6.96 4.32 -10.49
CA ASP A 11 -5.52 4.30 -10.81
C ASP A 11 -4.61 4.74 -9.66
N GLN A 12 -5.19 5.41 -8.67
CA GLN A 12 -4.53 5.89 -7.46
C GLN A 12 -5.39 5.59 -6.24
N PHE A 13 -4.74 5.16 -5.17
CA PHE A 13 -5.39 4.66 -3.97
C PHE A 13 -5.37 5.71 -2.84
N ILE A 14 -5.92 6.89 -3.12
CA ILE A 14 -6.05 8.01 -2.17
C ILE A 14 -7.53 8.18 -1.78
N PRO A 15 -7.88 8.40 -0.48
CA PRO A 15 -9.25 8.69 -0.08
C PRO A 15 -9.84 9.83 -0.89
N SER A 16 -10.98 9.57 -1.55
CA SER A 16 -11.54 10.48 -2.56
C SER A 16 -12.94 10.05 -2.97
N GLU A 17 -13.63 10.93 -3.67
CA GLU A 17 -14.95 10.68 -4.25
C GLU A 17 -14.95 10.96 -5.76
N LEU A 18 -15.75 10.19 -6.49
CA LEU A 18 -16.06 10.41 -7.89
C LEU A 18 -17.58 10.35 -8.08
N ARG A 19 -18.14 11.39 -8.68
CA ARG A 19 -19.50 11.38 -9.24
C ARG A 19 -19.41 11.33 -10.75
N THR A 20 -20.07 10.37 -11.37
CA THR A 20 -20.08 10.21 -12.83
C THR A 20 -21.40 9.60 -13.28
N HIS A 21 -21.68 9.66 -14.59
CA HIS A 21 -22.83 8.98 -15.18
C HIS A 21 -22.36 7.78 -15.99
N ILE A 22 -23.03 6.63 -15.84
CA ILE A 22 -22.81 5.45 -16.67
C ILE A 22 -24.16 4.91 -17.10
N ASN A 23 -24.32 4.65 -18.40
CA ASN A 23 -25.57 4.19 -19.01
C ASN A 23 -26.78 5.07 -18.64
N GLY A 24 -26.57 6.38 -18.46
CA GLY A 24 -27.62 7.35 -18.12
C GLY A 24 -27.99 7.44 -16.64
N GLU A 25 -27.37 6.64 -15.77
CA GLU A 25 -27.61 6.65 -14.33
C GLU A 25 -26.41 7.30 -13.60
N GLU A 26 -26.67 8.16 -12.60
CA GLU A 26 -25.62 8.73 -11.76
C GLU A 26 -25.09 7.65 -10.81
N ILE A 27 -23.76 7.57 -10.72
CA ILE A 27 -23.06 6.73 -9.75
C ILE A 27 -22.09 7.58 -8.91
N LEU A 28 -22.03 7.27 -7.63
CA LEU A 28 -21.05 7.78 -6.67
C LEU A 28 -20.09 6.66 -6.28
N LEU A 29 -18.80 6.88 -6.49
CA LEU A 29 -17.74 6.05 -5.95
C LEU A 29 -17.04 6.80 -4.83
N THR A 30 -17.02 6.24 -3.63
CA THR A 30 -16.26 6.77 -2.49
C THR A 30 -15.18 5.77 -2.12
N GLN A 31 -13.93 6.21 -2.11
CA GLN A 31 -12.80 5.40 -1.68
C GLN A 31 -12.30 5.84 -0.30
N THR A 32 -12.10 4.89 0.60
CA THR A 32 -11.54 5.11 1.94
C THR A 32 -10.38 4.15 2.21
N GLU A 33 -9.58 4.47 3.22
CA GLU A 33 -8.65 3.49 3.77
C GLU A 33 -9.43 2.39 4.49
N THR A 34 -9.01 1.13 4.29
CA THR A 34 -9.55 0.02 5.07
C THR A 34 -9.01 0.11 6.49
N ASP A 35 -9.86 -0.06 7.50
CA ASP A 35 -9.41 -0.15 8.89
C ASP A 35 -8.68 -1.49 9.12
N LEU A 36 -7.37 -1.39 9.31
CA LEU A 36 -6.46 -2.51 9.62
C LEU A 36 -5.97 -2.49 11.08
N GLY A 37 -6.36 -1.48 11.85
CA GLY A 37 -5.99 -1.34 13.26
C GLY A 37 -7.09 -1.81 14.21
N GLY A 38 -8.34 -1.65 13.79
CA GLY A 38 -9.51 -1.83 14.63
C GLY A 38 -9.68 -0.69 15.63
N SER A 39 -10.85 -0.62 16.25
CA SER A 39 -11.10 0.31 17.37
C SER A 39 -10.25 -0.03 18.59
N CYS A 40 -9.69 0.98 19.25
CA CYS A 40 -9.07 0.87 20.58
C CYS A 40 -10.09 0.91 21.72
N ASN A 41 -11.31 1.36 21.45
CA ASN A 41 -12.38 1.54 22.44
C ASN A 41 -13.38 0.37 22.45
N GLN A 42 -13.25 -0.58 21.53
CA GLN A 42 -14.17 -1.72 21.39
C GLN A 42 -13.41 -2.97 20.97
N ILE A 43 -13.78 -4.13 21.53
CA ILE A 43 -13.26 -5.42 21.08
C ILE A 43 -13.78 -5.68 19.67
N ASN A 44 -12.87 -5.86 18.72
CA ASN A 44 -13.21 -6.16 17.33
C ASN A 44 -12.17 -7.13 16.74
N ASN A 45 -12.59 -7.92 15.74
CA ASN A 45 -11.75 -8.96 15.17
C ASN A 45 -10.45 -8.43 14.55
N THR A 46 -10.46 -7.22 14.00
CA THR A 46 -9.26 -6.58 13.42
C THR A 46 -8.21 -6.32 14.49
N ALA A 47 -8.62 -5.76 15.63
CA ALA A 47 -7.73 -5.47 16.75
C ALA A 47 -7.21 -6.75 17.42
N VAL A 48 -8.07 -7.77 17.56
CA VAL A 48 -7.74 -9.04 18.25
C VAL A 48 -6.77 -9.91 17.44
N ASN A 49 -6.91 -9.95 16.13
CA ASN A 49 -6.10 -10.83 15.26
C ASN A 49 -4.86 -10.13 14.66
N GLY A 50 -4.76 -8.80 14.79
CA GLY A 50 -3.66 -8.00 14.26
C GLY A 50 -2.45 -7.95 15.20
N TYR A 51 -1.67 -9.04 15.28
CA TYR A 51 -0.49 -9.12 16.15
C TYR A 51 0.76 -8.41 15.63
N GLY A 52 0.79 -7.95 14.36
CA GLY A 52 1.93 -7.25 13.78
C GLY A 52 1.56 -6.36 12.60
N ARG A 53 2.50 -5.51 12.19
CA ARG A 53 2.28 -4.54 11.10
C ARG A 53 1.71 -5.20 9.84
N PRO A 54 0.61 -4.69 9.26
CA PRO A 54 0.04 -5.23 8.05
C PRO A 54 1.04 -5.21 6.88
N LYS A 55 1.24 -6.40 6.28
CA LYS A 55 2.05 -6.59 5.07
C LYS A 55 1.23 -6.41 3.79
N LEU A 56 0.23 -5.54 3.86
CA LEU A 56 -0.70 -5.27 2.78
C LEU A 56 -1.07 -3.79 2.78
N TRP A 57 -1.55 -3.35 1.64
CA TRP A 57 -2.24 -2.08 1.44
C TRP A 57 -3.68 -2.42 1.08
N SER A 58 -4.65 -1.77 1.70
CA SER A 58 -6.07 -2.03 1.41
C SER A 58 -6.88 -0.75 1.25
N ARG A 59 -7.85 -0.78 0.33
CA ARG A 59 -8.84 0.27 0.12
C ARG A 59 -10.23 -0.32 0.00
N ASP A 60 -11.19 0.39 0.59
CA ASP A 60 -12.61 0.09 0.41
C ASP A 60 -13.18 1.13 -0.57
N ILE A 61 -13.79 0.66 -1.65
CA ILE A 61 -14.44 1.46 -2.70
C ILE A 61 -15.92 1.17 -2.62
N ARG A 62 -16.69 2.13 -2.12
CA ARG A 62 -18.15 2.05 -2.05
C ARG A 62 -18.73 2.59 -3.35
N ILE A 63 -19.60 1.80 -3.97
CA ILE A 63 -20.40 2.20 -5.12
C ILE A 63 -21.82 2.49 -4.63
N THR A 64 -22.39 3.62 -5.03
CA THR A 64 -23.75 4.04 -4.68
C THR A 64 -24.47 4.56 -5.92
N ALA A 65 -25.67 4.03 -6.19
CA ALA A 65 -26.54 4.43 -7.30
C ALA A 65 -28.02 4.22 -6.93
N GLU A 66 -28.93 4.98 -7.54
CA GLU A 66 -30.38 4.87 -7.27
C GLU A 66 -30.96 3.53 -7.76
N LYS A 67 -30.47 3.05 -8.90
CA LYS A 67 -30.83 1.77 -9.52
C LYS A 67 -29.57 0.95 -9.80
N PRO A 68 -29.69 -0.37 -9.97
CA PRO A 68 -28.55 -1.19 -10.39
C PRO A 68 -28.01 -0.74 -11.76
N VAL A 69 -26.69 -0.55 -11.86
CA VAL A 69 -26.01 -0.08 -13.08
C VAL A 69 -24.97 -1.10 -13.51
N ALA A 70 -25.10 -1.63 -14.72
CA ALA A 70 -24.12 -2.54 -15.31
C ALA A 70 -22.89 -1.77 -15.82
N PHE A 71 -21.73 -1.98 -15.20
CA PHE A 71 -20.47 -1.38 -15.66
C PHE A 71 -19.24 -2.19 -15.23
N THR A 72 -18.10 -1.87 -15.85
CA THR A 72 -16.81 -2.48 -15.56
C THR A 72 -15.97 -1.60 -14.63
N LEU A 73 -15.61 -2.12 -13.46
CA LEU A 73 -14.65 -1.50 -12.56
C LEU A 73 -13.24 -2.07 -12.83
N LYS A 74 -12.27 -1.18 -13.09
CA LYS A 74 -10.87 -1.53 -13.30
C LYS A 74 -10.03 -1.03 -12.13
N LEU A 75 -9.43 -1.93 -11.37
CA LEU A 75 -8.54 -1.60 -10.26
C LEU A 75 -7.10 -1.79 -10.68
N ARG A 76 -6.28 -0.73 -10.60
CA ARG A 76 -4.86 -0.84 -10.97
C ARG A 76 -4.16 -1.88 -10.09
N ILE A 77 -3.29 -2.68 -10.69
CA ILE A 77 -2.34 -3.56 -10.00
C ILE A 77 -0.96 -2.90 -10.09
N PRO A 78 -0.49 -2.24 -9.02
CA PRO A 78 0.82 -1.58 -9.05
C PRO A 78 1.98 -2.57 -9.14
N TRP A 79 3.11 -2.12 -9.69
CA TRP A 79 4.31 -2.95 -9.88
C TRP A 79 4.94 -3.42 -8.56
N TRP A 80 4.78 -2.65 -7.48
CA TRP A 80 5.38 -2.94 -6.17
C TRP A 80 4.69 -4.08 -5.41
N VAL A 81 3.54 -4.55 -5.90
CA VAL A 81 2.76 -5.61 -5.23
C VAL A 81 3.60 -6.88 -5.12
N LYS A 82 3.62 -7.46 -3.91
CA LYS A 82 4.37 -8.68 -3.59
C LYS A 82 3.41 -9.82 -3.26
N GLY A 83 2.91 -10.49 -4.30
CA GLY A 83 1.95 -11.60 -4.17
C GLY A 83 0.73 -11.39 -5.06
N ALA A 84 -0.34 -12.15 -4.81
CA ALA A 84 -1.60 -12.01 -5.52
C ALA A 84 -2.50 -10.98 -4.83
N PRO A 85 -2.95 -9.93 -5.53
CA PRO A 85 -4.04 -9.10 -5.03
C PRO A 85 -5.30 -9.90 -4.79
N VAL A 86 -6.08 -9.50 -3.79
CA VAL A 86 -7.36 -10.12 -3.46
C VAL A 86 -8.47 -9.07 -3.54
N CYS A 87 -9.58 -9.44 -4.15
CA CYS A 87 -10.77 -8.60 -4.23
C CYS A 87 -11.89 -9.23 -3.42
N TYR A 88 -12.57 -8.42 -2.62
CA TYR A 88 -13.83 -8.81 -1.99
C TYR A 88 -14.94 -7.88 -2.49
N VAL A 89 -16.09 -8.46 -2.83
CA VAL A 89 -17.33 -7.73 -3.09
C VAL A 89 -18.29 -8.06 -1.96
N ASP A 90 -18.68 -7.06 -1.20
CA ASP A 90 -19.57 -7.20 -0.03
C ASP A 90 -19.09 -8.27 0.97
N GLY A 91 -17.76 -8.35 1.15
CA GLY A 91 -17.10 -9.29 2.06
C GLY A 91 -16.85 -10.69 1.50
N ILE A 92 -17.32 -10.98 0.28
CA ILE A 92 -17.10 -12.27 -0.38
C ILE A 92 -15.93 -12.15 -1.34
N GLU A 93 -14.92 -13.03 -1.20
CA GLU A 93 -13.79 -13.08 -2.12
C GLU A 93 -14.30 -13.37 -3.53
N THR A 94 -14.00 -12.48 -4.46
CA THR A 94 -14.56 -12.48 -5.80
C THR A 94 -13.44 -12.53 -6.83
N PRO A 95 -13.47 -13.47 -7.79
CA PRO A 95 -12.46 -13.53 -8.84
C PRO A 95 -12.54 -12.30 -9.76
N TYR A 96 -11.42 -11.95 -10.36
CA TYR A 96 -11.30 -10.86 -11.31
C TYR A 96 -10.41 -11.27 -12.50
N GLU A 97 -10.63 -10.65 -13.65
CA GLU A 97 -9.75 -10.84 -14.81
C GLU A 97 -8.53 -9.92 -14.68
N LYS A 98 -7.33 -10.43 -14.96
CA LYS A 98 -6.12 -9.59 -15.07
C LYS A 98 -5.91 -9.17 -16.51
N LYS A 99 -6.02 -7.87 -16.80
CA LYS A 99 -5.84 -7.32 -18.15
C LYS A 99 -5.08 -6.01 -18.11
N GLN A 100 -3.96 -5.94 -18.86
CA GLN A 100 -3.18 -4.71 -19.04
C GLN A 100 -2.79 -3.99 -17.73
N GLY A 101 -2.46 -4.75 -16.68
CA GLY A 101 -2.09 -4.18 -15.37
C GLY A 101 -3.27 -3.81 -14.48
N TYR A 102 -4.49 -4.23 -14.83
CA TYR A 102 -5.71 -4.02 -14.04
C TYR A 102 -6.33 -5.34 -13.62
N ALA A 103 -6.96 -5.33 -12.44
CA ALA A 103 -8.02 -6.25 -12.09
C ALA A 103 -9.34 -5.71 -12.63
N VAL A 104 -10.02 -6.50 -13.46
CA VAL A 104 -11.23 -6.12 -14.17
C VAL A 104 -12.40 -6.88 -13.58
N LEU A 105 -13.39 -6.11 -13.10
CA LEU A 105 -14.62 -6.60 -12.47
C LEU A 105 -15.80 -6.07 -13.29
N THR A 106 -16.50 -6.96 -13.98
CA THR A 106 -17.71 -6.61 -14.74
C THR A 106 -18.92 -7.13 -13.98
N GLY A 107 -19.86 -6.24 -13.69
CA GLY A 107 -21.04 -6.60 -12.93
C GLY A 107 -22.09 -5.51 -12.93
N GLU A 108 -23.14 -5.74 -12.15
CA GLU A 108 -24.21 -4.80 -11.90
C GLU A 108 -24.09 -4.28 -10.46
N TRP A 109 -23.97 -2.97 -10.32
CA TRP A 109 -23.60 -2.34 -9.06
C TRP A 109 -24.69 -1.37 -8.60
N LYS A 110 -24.95 -1.33 -7.30
CA LYS A 110 -25.91 -0.38 -6.71
C LYS A 110 -25.44 0.14 -5.36
N HIS A 111 -25.24 -0.76 -4.40
CA HIS A 111 -24.84 -0.46 -3.03
C HIS A 111 -23.82 -1.51 -2.60
N ASN A 112 -22.70 -1.55 -3.31
CA ASN A 112 -21.67 -2.56 -3.12
C ASN A 112 -20.41 -1.93 -2.51
N ILE A 113 -19.71 -2.71 -1.70
CA ILE A 113 -18.39 -2.36 -1.17
C ILE A 113 -17.36 -3.30 -1.79
N ILE A 114 -16.45 -2.72 -2.56
CA ILE A 114 -15.31 -3.42 -3.15
C ILE A 114 -14.11 -3.19 -2.23
N ARG A 115 -13.62 -4.24 -1.58
CA ARG A 115 -12.36 -4.20 -0.84
C ARG A 115 -11.24 -4.73 -1.71
N TRP A 116 -10.26 -3.87 -1.97
CA TRP A 116 -9.10 -4.18 -2.78
C TRP A 116 -7.85 -4.32 -1.91
N VAL A 117 -7.31 -5.53 -1.85
CA VAL A 117 -6.16 -5.89 -1.00
C VAL A 117 -4.94 -6.12 -1.87
N LEU A 118 -3.87 -5.38 -1.59
CA LEU A 118 -2.60 -5.38 -2.31
C LEU A 118 -1.48 -5.81 -1.35
N PRO A 119 -1.00 -7.06 -1.41
CA PRO A 119 0.17 -7.49 -0.64
C PRO A 119 1.40 -6.62 -0.93
N LYS A 120 2.14 -6.23 0.11
CA LYS A 120 3.37 -5.42 -0.01
C LYS A 120 4.48 -5.98 0.88
N ALA A 121 5.71 -5.65 0.52
CA ALA A 121 6.88 -5.91 1.36
C ALA A 121 7.88 -4.76 1.22
N VAL A 122 8.87 -4.77 2.11
CA VAL A 122 10.06 -3.93 1.95
C VAL A 122 10.87 -4.43 0.74
N THR A 123 11.43 -3.51 -0.02
CA THR A 123 12.33 -3.78 -1.15
C THR A 123 13.53 -2.85 -1.10
N CYS A 124 14.70 -3.35 -1.50
CA CYS A 124 15.84 -2.51 -1.84
C CYS A 124 15.73 -2.12 -3.32
N TRP A 125 15.83 -0.84 -3.61
CA TRP A 125 15.79 -0.30 -4.97
C TRP A 125 17.14 0.33 -5.32
N PRO A 126 17.94 -0.31 -6.19
CA PRO A 126 19.27 0.16 -6.53
C PRO A 126 19.23 1.41 -7.42
N LEU A 127 20.26 2.26 -7.31
CA LEU A 127 20.52 3.28 -8.30
C LEU A 127 20.88 2.62 -9.66
N PRO A 128 20.43 3.19 -10.79
CA PRO A 128 20.73 2.63 -12.11
C PRO A 128 22.23 2.60 -12.46
N ASP A 129 22.98 3.60 -12.00
CA ASP A 129 24.40 3.83 -12.25
C ASP A 129 25.31 3.29 -11.14
N GLU A 130 24.79 3.15 -9.91
CA GLU A 130 25.51 2.56 -8.78
C GLU A 130 24.66 1.46 -8.11
N PRO A 131 24.65 0.22 -8.65
CA PRO A 131 23.75 -0.84 -8.17
C PRO A 131 24.00 -1.30 -6.72
N GLU A 132 25.15 -0.96 -6.15
CA GLU A 132 25.49 -1.21 -4.74
C GLU A 132 24.93 -0.14 -3.80
N THR A 133 24.32 0.93 -4.31
CA THR A 133 23.68 1.98 -3.52
C THR A 133 22.17 1.87 -3.66
N VAL A 134 21.46 1.66 -2.54
CA VAL A 134 20.03 1.33 -2.56
C VAL A 134 19.20 2.29 -1.71
N ALA A 135 17.96 2.53 -2.15
CA ALA A 135 16.88 3.07 -1.33
C ALA A 135 15.99 1.93 -0.79
N PHE A 136 15.29 2.16 0.32
CA PHE A 136 14.30 1.21 0.83
C PHE A 136 12.88 1.69 0.51
N LEU A 137 12.03 0.80 0.00
CA LEU A 137 10.61 1.06 -0.23
C LEU A 137 9.75 0.04 0.50
N ASP A 138 8.71 0.48 1.23
CA ASP A 138 7.64 -0.37 1.75
C ASP A 138 6.39 -0.23 0.85
N GLY A 139 6.23 -1.16 -0.09
CA GLY A 139 5.27 -1.01 -1.18
C GLY A 139 5.59 0.22 -2.04
N PRO A 140 4.66 1.18 -2.23
CA PRO A 140 4.93 2.42 -2.98
C PRO A 140 5.65 3.50 -2.16
N VAL A 141 5.88 3.31 -0.86
CA VAL A 141 6.38 4.37 0.02
C VAL A 141 7.89 4.28 0.15
N VAL A 142 8.59 5.33 -0.26
CA VAL A 142 10.04 5.48 -0.06
C VAL A 142 10.32 5.79 1.41
N LEU A 143 11.31 5.10 1.96
CA LEU A 143 11.82 5.31 3.32
C LEU A 143 13.12 6.11 3.25
N ALA A 144 13.27 7.07 4.15
CA ALA A 144 14.47 7.88 4.31
C ALA A 144 15.04 7.66 5.71
N GLY A 145 16.36 7.44 5.81
CA GLY A 145 17.04 7.28 7.09
C GLY A 145 17.34 8.64 7.72
N LEU A 146 17.00 8.76 9.00
CA LEU A 146 17.22 9.94 9.82
C LEU A 146 18.68 9.97 10.30
N VAL A 147 19.59 10.21 9.37
CA VAL A 147 21.04 10.27 9.58
C VAL A 147 21.64 11.31 8.64
N GLY A 148 22.57 12.13 9.17
CA GLY A 148 23.15 13.26 8.44
C GLY A 148 24.38 12.91 7.60
N GLU A 149 24.95 11.72 7.80
CA GLU A 149 26.09 11.24 7.03
C GLU A 149 25.75 9.95 6.27
N GLU A 150 26.51 9.70 5.21
CA GLU A 150 26.42 8.44 4.47
C GLU A 150 26.78 7.26 5.38
N ARG A 151 25.94 6.22 5.35
CA ARG A 151 26.13 4.99 6.14
C ARG A 151 26.18 3.79 5.22
N MET A 152 27.29 3.06 5.28
CA MET A 152 27.42 1.77 4.62
C MET A 152 26.67 0.69 5.39
N LEU A 153 25.87 -0.09 4.67
CA LEU A 153 25.11 -1.22 5.19
C LEU A 153 25.71 -2.54 4.73
N TYR A 154 25.48 -3.60 5.51
CA TYR A 154 26.02 -4.93 5.28
C TYR A 154 24.90 -5.97 5.19
N GLY A 155 24.83 -6.71 4.08
CA GLY A 155 23.80 -7.72 3.84
C GLY A 155 23.55 -8.02 2.36
N ASP A 156 22.50 -8.78 2.06
CA ASP A 156 22.05 -9.06 0.70
C ASP A 156 20.84 -8.20 0.31
N ILE A 157 20.97 -7.35 -0.72
CA ILE A 157 19.88 -6.46 -1.20
C ILE A 157 18.59 -7.20 -1.58
N ARG A 158 18.66 -8.51 -1.84
CA ARG A 158 17.49 -9.37 -2.12
C ARG A 158 16.71 -9.74 -0.85
N LYS A 159 17.27 -9.47 0.32
CA LYS A 159 16.70 -9.72 1.65
C LYS A 159 16.68 -8.43 2.49
N PRO A 160 15.77 -7.49 2.18
CA PRO A 160 15.69 -6.22 2.89
C PRO A 160 15.55 -6.33 4.42
N GLU A 161 15.01 -7.44 4.90
CA GLU A 161 14.89 -7.80 6.31
C GLU A 161 16.24 -7.97 7.05
N GLU A 162 17.35 -8.17 6.32
CA GLU A 162 18.69 -8.18 6.90
C GLU A 162 19.17 -6.78 7.28
N PHE A 163 18.63 -5.73 6.64
CA PHE A 163 19.05 -4.33 6.87
C PHE A 163 18.15 -3.58 7.82
N ILE A 164 16.83 -3.75 7.69
CA ILE A 164 15.84 -2.97 8.45
C ILE A 164 14.71 -3.85 8.97
N LYS A 165 14.15 -3.45 10.11
CA LYS A 165 12.92 -4.02 10.65
C LYS A 165 11.97 -2.94 11.14
N PRO A 166 10.66 -3.21 11.21
CA PRO A 166 9.71 -2.23 11.71
C PRO A 166 10.10 -1.71 13.11
N ALA A 167 9.84 -0.43 13.34
CA ALA A 167 10.05 0.23 14.61
C ALA A 167 8.75 0.88 15.06
N ASN A 168 8.51 0.92 16.38
CA ASN A 168 7.32 1.55 16.96
C ASN A 168 6.01 1.09 16.30
N GLU A 169 5.89 -0.20 15.96
CA GLU A 169 4.91 -0.70 14.98
C GLU A 169 3.49 -0.20 15.21
N ARG A 170 3.08 -0.04 16.46
CA ARG A 170 1.71 0.31 16.81
C ARG A 170 1.64 1.44 17.84
N LEU A 171 0.89 2.48 17.49
CA LEU A 171 0.43 3.52 18.41
C LEU A 171 -1.10 3.43 18.48
N TRP A 172 -1.61 2.78 19.52
CA TRP A 172 -3.05 2.55 19.71
C TRP A 172 -3.68 1.73 18.57
N ASN A 173 -4.57 2.35 17.78
CA ASN A 173 -5.19 1.79 16.59
C ASN A 173 -4.41 2.11 15.30
N TYR A 174 -3.34 2.89 15.37
CA TYR A 174 -2.57 3.29 14.20
C TYR A 174 -1.30 2.45 14.04
N TRP A 175 -1.07 1.94 12.83
CA TRP A 175 0.19 1.30 12.44
C TRP A 175 1.16 2.34 11.92
N THR A 176 2.34 2.43 12.53
CA THR A 176 3.34 3.42 12.11
C THR A 176 4.09 2.98 10.87
N GLY A 177 4.64 3.96 10.16
CA GLY A 177 5.45 3.76 8.95
C GLY A 177 6.91 3.40 9.24
N ASP A 178 7.35 3.55 10.49
CA ASP A 178 8.77 3.64 10.85
C ASP A 178 9.49 2.28 10.81
N TYR A 179 10.77 2.36 10.48
CA TYR A 179 11.73 1.25 10.50
C TYR A 179 12.97 1.68 11.27
N ARG A 180 13.80 0.71 11.61
CA ARG A 180 15.15 0.93 12.11
C ARG A 180 16.10 -0.07 11.50
N THR A 181 17.38 0.29 11.42
CA THR A 181 18.39 -0.67 11.01
C THR A 181 18.48 -1.86 11.96
N PHE A 182 18.86 -2.99 11.40
CA PHE A 182 18.98 -4.28 12.05
C PHE A 182 20.25 -4.98 11.55
N ASN A 183 20.99 -5.65 12.44
CA ASN A 183 22.27 -6.30 12.12
C ASN A 183 23.31 -5.36 11.46
N GLN A 184 23.25 -4.06 11.75
CA GLN A 184 24.20 -3.06 11.25
C GLN A 184 25.12 -2.57 12.38
N PRO A 185 26.37 -2.16 12.10
CA PRO A 185 27.29 -1.64 13.13
C PRO A 185 26.76 -0.42 13.88
N VAL A 186 25.95 0.42 13.21
CA VAL A 186 25.34 1.62 13.79
C VAL A 186 23.83 1.60 13.51
N GLY A 187 23.06 1.84 14.57
CA GLY A 187 21.61 1.92 14.53
C GLY A 187 21.12 3.30 14.09
N PHE A 188 20.14 3.36 13.17
CA PHE A 188 19.37 4.58 12.87
C PHE A 188 17.94 4.24 12.48
N TYR A 189 17.05 5.24 12.53
CA TYR A 189 15.65 5.09 12.15
C TYR A 189 15.44 5.49 10.70
N LEU A 190 14.46 4.85 10.05
CA LEU A 190 13.97 5.24 8.75
C LEU A 190 12.47 5.55 8.85
N ARG A 191 12.01 6.56 8.14
CA ARG A 191 10.61 7.00 8.13
C ARG A 191 10.12 7.15 6.69
N PRO A 192 8.82 6.98 6.38
CA PRO A 192 8.27 7.45 5.11
C PRO A 192 8.73 8.87 4.81
N ILE A 193 9.29 9.10 3.63
CA ILE A 193 9.86 10.40 3.27
C ILE A 193 8.82 11.53 3.37
N SER A 194 7.54 11.22 3.13
CA SER A 194 6.42 12.16 3.27
C SER A 194 6.10 12.57 4.71
N GLN A 195 6.72 11.93 5.70
CA GLN A 195 6.54 12.22 7.14
C GLN A 195 7.81 12.83 7.77
N ILE A 196 8.80 13.20 6.96
CA ILE A 196 9.96 13.96 7.41
C ILE A 196 9.65 15.46 7.25
N GLY A 197 9.90 16.22 8.32
CA GLY A 197 9.70 17.67 8.34
C GLY A 197 11.03 18.40 8.26
N ASP A 198 11.66 18.56 9.44
CA ASP A 198 12.91 19.31 9.61
C ASP A 198 14.13 18.41 9.86
N GLU A 199 13.92 17.10 9.98
CA GLU A 199 15.02 16.17 10.26
C GLU A 199 16.00 16.09 9.09
N THR A 200 17.30 16.03 9.39
CA THR A 200 18.31 15.68 8.39
C THR A 200 18.15 14.21 8.00
N TYR A 201 18.10 13.94 6.70
CA TYR A 201 17.89 12.59 6.18
C TYR A 201 18.72 12.30 4.92
N THR A 202 18.92 11.01 4.67
CA THR A 202 19.36 10.48 3.38
C THR A 202 18.45 9.34 2.93
N VAL A 203 18.34 9.15 1.61
CA VAL A 203 17.49 8.12 0.99
C VAL A 203 18.30 6.90 0.55
N TYR A 204 19.55 7.13 0.17
CA TYR A 204 20.38 6.13 -0.47
C TYR A 204 21.52 5.70 0.45
N PHE A 205 21.78 4.39 0.46
CA PHE A 205 22.80 3.77 1.31
C PHE A 205 23.67 2.84 0.47
N PRO A 206 25.00 2.99 0.47
CA PRO A 206 25.89 2.00 -0.11
C PRO A 206 25.84 0.69 0.68
N VAL A 207 25.88 -0.44 -0.02
CA VAL A 207 25.72 -1.79 0.53
C VAL A 207 26.92 -2.65 0.17
N ARG A 208 27.41 -3.42 1.15
CA ARG A 208 28.38 -4.49 0.93
C ARG A 208 27.84 -5.83 1.43
N PRO A 209 28.35 -6.96 0.92
CA PRO A 209 28.06 -8.26 1.52
C PRO A 209 28.41 -8.28 3.01
N ALA A 210 27.64 -9.02 3.81
CA ALA A 210 27.97 -9.26 5.21
C ALA A 210 29.36 -9.93 5.31
N LYS A 211 30.12 -9.56 6.35
CA LYS A 211 31.39 -10.21 6.70
C LYS A 211 31.17 -11.59 7.28
#